data_AF-A0A916EKN7-F1
#
_entry.id   AF-A0A916EKN7-F1
#
_cell.length_a   1.000
_cell.length_b   1.000
_cell.length_c   1.000
_cell.angle_alpha   90.00
_cell.angle_beta   90.00
_cell.angle_gamma   90.00
#
_symmetry.space_group_name_H-M   'P 1'
#
loop_
_entity.id
_entity.type
_entity.pdbx_description
1 polymer ?
#
loop_
_entity_poly.entity_id
_entity_poly.type
_entity_poly.pdbx_seq_one_letter_code
_entity_poly.pdbx_strand_id
1 'polypeptide(L)'
;MRKNLIDELIIAMEGHERSVHNTVVLHVVLGDFNDTINNRIDRSPSTGQPGSQFLIQLSQLGLYDVCRSLYPDAEIFTHEKWDKNKSKSGPISKSRIDQIWITHEPDVIPVEFSVHSSQMITNSHHSIISITLNISGFIRNNFRHCVPDQLQDPDLGDKHQNKRIVDFSKITNVQWENFTETLDREIEAWDFQQLIDGFNCEIQLRDGKDNDEEEIKRRFNELWDNVMSAISIAMNIELPMKLVKYPGSRNTKHKLSFADKTMRHTTKLESLIRKICKDQDFLIAKDAHWIDYWLNRFNKYNDDYRRKEYDKFIDKYEKLIIPTHDLFRDTWINNVKGVVKQRSKIDKNFLQAQRLSKIQESIEKRCNIIHSDIPKWLLSTQDAVKEHIIIDRAVISNKNESVRLAIDPKTIRTHAKDTFAGILRKRNTKSIEQDAFWSNIYRPKGEFTECMANLMDEITLEEWQRTLELVNTNSAPGPSGIRYDIIKHISDKSSSIILKVINLSLKLGVVPE
;
A
#
# COMPACT_ATOMS: atom_id res chain seq x y z
N MET A 1 19.28 15.90 16.17
CA MET A 1 17.90 15.54 15.82
C MET A 1 17.45 16.17 14.50
N ARG A 2 17.30 17.50 14.38
CA ARG A 2 16.85 18.14 13.11
C ARG A 2 17.81 17.96 11.91
N LYS A 3 19.13 17.94 12.14
CA LYS A 3 20.14 17.69 11.08
C LYS A 3 20.08 16.24 10.58
N ASN A 4 20.06 15.27 11.50
CA ASN A 4 19.87 13.85 11.19
C ASN A 4 18.58 13.59 10.39
N LEU A 5 17.47 14.26 10.73
CA LEU A 5 16.20 14.08 10.00
C LEU A 5 16.29 14.54 8.54
N ILE A 6 17.03 15.62 8.25
CA ILE A 6 17.27 16.08 6.87
C ILE A 6 18.12 15.06 6.12
N ASP A 7 19.19 14.57 6.75
CA ASP A 7 20.07 13.57 6.14
C ASP A 7 19.33 12.24 5.89
N GLU A 8 18.48 11.80 6.82
CA GLU A 8 17.59 10.64 6.67
C GLU A 8 16.55 10.84 5.55
N LEU A 9 15.97 12.04 5.43
CA LEU A 9 15.05 12.37 4.33
C LEU A 9 15.76 12.37 2.99
N ILE A 10 16.98 12.90 2.91
CA ILE A 10 17.80 12.88 1.70
C ILE A 10 18.10 11.43 1.31
N ILE A 11 18.56 10.60 2.25
CA ILE A 11 18.83 9.16 2.00
C ILE A 11 17.56 8.44 1.53
N ALA A 12 16.41 8.71 2.17
CA ALA A 12 15.13 8.10 1.78
C ALA A 12 14.69 8.55 0.37
N MET A 13 14.91 9.81 0.01
CA MET A 13 14.55 10.34 -1.31
C MET A 13 15.53 9.87 -2.40
N GLU A 14 16.83 9.83 -2.13
CA GLU A 14 17.88 9.41 -3.08
C GLU A 14 17.96 7.88 -3.26
N GLY A 15 17.71 7.10 -2.20
CA GLY A 15 17.69 5.64 -2.25
C GLY A 15 16.61 5.08 -3.18
N HIS A 16 15.52 5.83 -3.39
CA HIS A 16 14.45 5.46 -4.31
C HIS A 16 14.73 5.84 -5.77
N GLU A 17 15.56 6.85 -6.06
CA GLU A 17 15.98 7.15 -7.45
C GLU A 17 16.89 6.06 -8.04
N ARG A 18 17.52 5.22 -7.20
CA ARG A 18 18.40 4.11 -7.61
C ARG A 18 17.71 2.75 -7.72
N SER A 19 16.43 2.66 -7.35
CA SER A 19 15.64 1.43 -7.49
C SER A 19 15.22 1.22 -8.95
N VAL A 20 15.52 0.04 -9.49
CA VAL A 20 15.41 -0.33 -10.92
C VAL A 20 13.95 -0.44 -11.42
N HIS A 21 12.94 0.00 -10.67
CA HIS A 21 11.52 -0.20 -11.02
C HIS A 21 10.73 1.13 -11.01
N ASN A 22 9.68 1.21 -11.85
CA ASN A 22 8.77 2.35 -12.07
C ASN A 22 7.93 2.77 -10.83
N THR A 23 8.52 2.74 -9.62
CA THR A 23 7.87 3.03 -8.35
C THR A 23 7.86 4.53 -8.11
N VAL A 24 6.66 5.14 -8.05
CA VAL A 24 6.49 6.55 -7.69
C VAL A 24 6.18 6.64 -6.19
N VAL A 25 6.96 7.42 -5.44
CA VAL A 25 6.86 7.53 -3.98
C VAL A 25 6.33 8.91 -3.58
N LEU A 26 5.35 8.93 -2.67
CA LEU A 26 4.84 10.17 -2.05
C LEU A 26 5.35 10.21 -0.61
N HIS A 27 6.25 11.13 -0.31
CA HIS A 27 6.72 11.34 1.06
C HIS A 27 5.78 12.32 1.77
N VAL A 28 5.37 11.97 2.98
CA VAL A 28 4.52 12.81 3.85
C VAL A 28 5.24 12.97 5.18
N VAL A 29 5.55 14.20 5.56
CA VAL A 29 6.18 14.56 6.84
C VAL A 29 5.19 15.39 7.63
N LEU A 30 4.78 14.90 8.80
CA LEU A 30 3.78 15.56 9.63
C LEU A 30 4.14 15.52 11.11
N GLY A 31 3.66 16.51 11.86
CA GLY A 31 3.82 16.56 13.30
C GLY A 31 3.94 17.99 13.83
N ASP A 32 4.34 18.08 15.11
CA ASP A 32 4.70 19.33 15.77
C ASP A 32 6.17 19.69 15.49
N PHE A 33 6.37 20.71 14.66
CA PHE A 33 7.69 21.21 14.29
C PHE A 33 8.26 22.19 15.31
N ASN A 34 7.44 22.68 16.26
CA ASN A 34 7.76 23.75 17.20
C ASN A 34 8.31 25.02 16.52
N ASP A 35 7.97 25.23 15.25
CA ASP A 35 8.52 26.30 14.42
C ASP A 35 7.54 26.74 13.33
N THR A 36 7.80 27.89 12.71
CA THR A 36 6.87 28.54 11.78
C THR A 36 7.60 29.09 10.55
N ILE A 37 6.94 29.05 9.37
CA ILE A 37 7.53 29.50 8.10
C ILE A 37 7.34 31.01 7.95
N ASN A 38 6.14 31.50 8.20
CA ASN A 38 5.80 32.91 8.04
C ASN A 38 5.21 33.47 9.33
N ASN A 39 6.08 33.98 10.19
CA ASN A 39 5.70 34.53 11.50
C ASN A 39 4.70 35.69 11.45
N ARG A 40 4.46 36.29 10.27
CA ARG A 40 3.43 37.32 10.10
C ARG A 40 2.02 36.77 10.17
N ILE A 41 1.81 35.54 9.72
CA ILE A 41 0.48 34.90 9.60
C ILE A 41 0.39 33.57 10.38
N ASP A 42 1.53 32.98 10.75
CA ASP A 42 1.63 31.73 11.48
C ASP A 42 1.73 31.95 13.00
N ARG A 43 1.82 33.19 13.46
CA ARG A 43 1.88 33.56 14.89
C ARG A 43 1.00 34.75 15.20
N SER A 44 0.36 34.70 16.36
CA SER A 44 -0.35 35.82 16.96
C SER A 44 0.08 35.98 18.42
N PRO A 45 0.62 37.12 18.85
CA PRO A 45 0.96 38.30 18.03
C PRO A 45 2.04 37.98 16.99
N SER A 46 1.95 38.63 15.83
CA SER A 46 2.87 38.42 14.72
C SER A 46 4.27 38.94 15.05
N THR A 47 5.30 38.30 14.48
CA THR A 47 6.68 38.77 14.65
C THR A 47 7.35 38.99 13.29
N GLY A 48 8.22 40.00 13.21
CA GLY A 48 9.00 40.31 12.00
C GLY A 48 10.22 39.41 11.81
N GLN A 49 10.43 38.43 12.69
CA GLN A 49 11.56 37.51 12.63
C GLN A 49 11.42 36.59 11.40
N PRO A 50 12.54 36.25 10.73
CA PRO A 50 12.52 35.30 9.63
C PRO A 50 12.02 33.93 10.08
N GLY A 51 11.45 33.18 9.13
CA GLY A 51 10.97 31.82 9.36
C GLY A 51 12.10 30.83 9.66
N SER A 52 11.73 29.64 10.11
CA SER A 52 12.67 28.56 10.42
C SER A 52 13.58 28.20 9.24
N GLN A 53 14.90 28.23 9.45
CA GLN A 53 15.86 27.73 8.47
C GLN A 53 15.64 26.25 8.13
N PHE A 54 15.20 25.46 9.12
CA PHE A 54 14.90 24.04 8.93
C PHE A 54 13.70 23.83 8.00
N LEU A 55 12.61 24.60 8.16
CA LEU A 55 11.44 24.49 7.28
C LEU A 55 11.73 25.01 5.86
N ILE A 56 12.66 25.96 5.74
CA ILE A 56 13.18 26.39 4.43
C ILE A 56 13.94 25.24 3.74
N GLN A 57 14.74 24.47 4.49
CA GLN A 57 15.43 23.29 3.94
C GLN A 57 14.46 22.22 3.43
N LEU A 58 13.35 21.95 4.14
CA LEU A 58 12.30 21.04 3.63
C LEU A 58 11.73 21.50 2.29
N SER A 59 11.54 22.82 2.13
CA SER A 59 11.09 23.41 0.85
C SER A 59 12.11 23.23 -0.28
N GLN A 60 13.39 23.38 0.04
CA GLN A 60 14.51 23.16 -0.89
C GLN A 60 14.54 21.70 -1.35
N LEU A 61 14.35 20.75 -0.44
CA LEU A 61 14.24 19.31 -0.73
C LEU A 61 13.04 18.91 -1.60
N GLY A 62 12.09 19.82 -1.84
CA GLY A 62 10.94 19.53 -2.72
C GLY A 62 9.66 19.15 -2.01
N LEU A 63 9.64 19.23 -0.68
CA LEU A 63 8.41 19.20 0.08
C LEU A 63 7.75 20.57 0.08
N TYR A 64 6.44 20.60 0.26
CA TYR A 64 5.71 21.86 0.48
C TYR A 64 4.67 21.70 1.58
N ASP A 65 4.45 22.78 2.32
CA ASP A 65 3.44 22.89 3.36
C ASP A 65 2.05 22.90 2.73
N VAL A 66 1.27 21.85 2.99
CA VAL A 66 -0.06 21.67 2.41
C VAL A 66 -1.03 22.77 2.85
N CYS A 67 -0.94 23.21 4.12
CA CYS A 67 -1.79 24.28 4.64
C CYS A 67 -1.54 25.58 3.89
N ARG A 68 -0.26 25.96 3.69
CA ARG A 68 0.10 27.21 3.00
C ARG A 68 -0.12 27.14 1.49
N SER A 69 -0.07 25.94 0.90
CA SER A 69 -0.48 25.73 -0.50
C SER A 69 -1.98 25.93 -0.70
N LEU A 70 -2.80 25.48 0.25
CA LEU A 70 -4.25 25.64 0.19
C LEU A 70 -4.69 27.05 0.61
N TYR A 71 -4.05 27.61 1.63
CA TYR A 71 -4.40 28.88 2.25
C TYR A 71 -3.14 29.75 2.46
N PRO A 72 -2.62 30.38 1.38
CA PRO A 72 -1.34 31.10 1.45
C PRO A 72 -1.37 32.26 2.44
N ASP A 73 -2.50 32.97 2.53
CA ASP A 73 -2.63 34.23 3.26
C ASP A 73 -3.54 34.13 4.51
N ALA A 74 -4.13 32.96 4.79
CA ALA A 74 -5.07 32.81 5.91
C ALA A 74 -4.36 32.67 7.25
N GLU A 75 -4.85 33.34 8.29
CA GLU A 75 -4.40 33.10 9.66
C GLU A 75 -5.05 31.80 10.18
N ILE A 76 -4.23 30.76 10.31
CA ILE A 76 -4.63 29.43 10.77
C ILE A 76 -3.66 29.05 11.88
N PHE A 77 -4.19 28.71 13.05
CA PHE A 77 -3.38 28.36 14.23
C PHE A 77 -3.70 26.95 14.68
N THR A 78 -2.69 26.24 15.18
CA THR A 78 -2.83 24.84 15.62
C THR A 78 -2.53 24.68 17.09
N HIS A 79 -1.76 25.61 17.67
CA HIS A 79 -1.41 25.61 19.08
C HIS A 79 -1.77 26.95 19.71
N GLU A 80 -2.30 26.88 20.93
CA GLU A 80 -2.57 28.04 21.75
C GLU A 80 -1.78 27.96 23.06
N LYS A 81 -1.26 29.10 23.53
CA LYS A 81 -0.52 29.20 24.79
C LYS A 81 -1.39 29.95 25.79
N TRP A 82 -1.69 29.34 26.93
CA TRP A 82 -2.51 29.95 27.98
C TRP A 82 -1.70 30.40 29.20
N ASP A 83 -2.16 31.47 29.84
CA ASP A 83 -1.63 31.92 31.14
C ASP A 83 -2.19 31.03 32.25
N LYS A 84 -1.30 30.40 33.03
CA LYS A 84 -1.71 29.60 34.19
C LYS A 84 -2.44 30.43 35.24
N ASN A 85 -2.20 31.75 35.28
CA ASN A 85 -2.73 32.66 36.30
C ASN A 85 -3.93 33.50 35.83
N LYS A 86 -4.30 33.45 34.54
CA LYS A 86 -5.42 34.23 33.95
C LYS A 86 -6.30 33.38 33.04
N SER A 87 -6.89 32.31 33.60
CA SER A 87 -7.73 31.36 32.85
C SER A 87 -8.99 31.94 32.18
N LYS A 88 -9.32 33.23 32.40
CA LYS A 88 -10.54 33.88 31.88
C LYS A 88 -10.33 34.84 30.71
N SER A 89 -9.10 35.12 30.26
CA SER A 89 -8.83 36.16 29.24
C SER A 89 -8.43 35.65 27.85
N GLY A 90 -8.61 34.35 27.57
CA GLY A 90 -8.19 33.74 26.30
C GLY A 90 -6.68 33.45 26.24
N PRO A 91 -6.19 32.86 25.12
CA PRO A 91 -4.80 32.48 24.96
C PRO A 91 -3.87 33.71 24.79
N ILE A 92 -2.68 33.64 25.41
CA ILE A 92 -1.62 34.66 25.34
C ILE A 92 -1.05 34.77 23.93
N SER A 93 -0.87 33.62 23.27
CA SER A 93 -0.33 33.57 21.92
C SER A 93 -0.85 32.34 21.18
N LYS A 94 -0.97 32.44 19.86
CA LYS A 94 -1.33 31.34 18.96
C LYS A 94 -0.23 31.12 17.95
N SER A 95 -0.02 29.87 17.55
CA SER A 95 1.01 29.50 16.58
C SER A 95 0.61 28.31 15.72
N ARG A 96 1.09 28.26 14.48
CA ARG A 96 0.91 27.13 13.56
C ARG A 96 2.16 26.25 13.51
N ILE A 97 2.39 25.50 14.58
CA ILE A 97 3.57 24.66 14.74
C ILE A 97 3.32 23.21 14.30
N ASP A 98 2.06 22.80 14.23
CA ASP A 98 1.66 21.50 13.69
C ASP A 98 1.48 21.65 12.17
N GLN A 99 2.25 20.89 11.39
CA GLN A 99 2.32 21.06 9.94
C GLN A 99 2.31 19.70 9.23
N ILE A 100 1.82 19.69 7.98
CA ILE A 100 1.87 18.52 7.09
C ILE A 100 2.52 18.96 5.79
N TRP A 101 3.64 18.31 5.47
CA TRP A 101 4.48 18.57 4.31
C TRP A 101 4.46 17.36 3.39
N ILE A 102 4.32 17.57 2.09
CA ILE A 102 4.34 16.47 1.10
C ILE A 102 5.25 16.77 -0.07
N THR A 103 5.81 15.73 -0.69
CA THR A 103 6.52 15.89 -1.97
C THR A 103 5.58 16.28 -3.10
N HIS A 104 6.11 17.01 -4.07
CA HIS A 104 5.33 17.46 -5.21
C HIS A 104 5.12 16.34 -6.23
N GLU A 105 4.05 15.57 -6.07
CA GLU A 105 3.65 14.56 -7.05
C GLU A 105 2.56 15.07 -8.02
N PRO A 106 2.76 15.02 -9.36
CA PRO A 106 1.82 15.58 -10.34
C PRO A 106 0.41 14.98 -10.31
N ASP A 107 0.29 13.83 -9.67
CA ASP A 107 -0.93 13.03 -9.61
C ASP A 107 -1.54 12.99 -8.19
N VAL A 108 -0.99 13.78 -7.26
CA VAL A 108 -1.47 13.98 -5.89
C VAL A 108 -1.95 15.42 -5.74
N ILE A 109 -3.23 15.60 -5.43
CA ILE A 109 -3.86 16.92 -5.35
C ILE A 109 -4.36 17.13 -3.93
N PRO A 110 -3.82 18.11 -3.17
CA PRO A 110 -4.42 18.51 -1.91
C PRO A 110 -5.81 19.10 -2.15
N VAL A 111 -6.79 18.56 -1.45
CA VAL A 111 -8.19 18.94 -1.58
C VAL A 111 -8.60 19.87 -0.46
N GLU A 112 -8.19 19.55 0.76
CA GLU A 112 -8.66 20.23 1.97
C GLU A 112 -7.63 20.10 3.09
N PHE A 113 -7.59 21.13 3.94
CA PHE A 113 -6.88 21.13 5.21
C PHE A 113 -7.85 21.64 6.28
N SER A 114 -7.97 20.91 7.38
CA SER A 114 -8.90 21.20 8.47
C SER A 114 -8.18 21.21 9.81
N VAL A 115 -8.63 22.09 10.70
CA VAL A 115 -8.15 22.20 12.08
C VAL A 115 -9.31 21.96 13.02
N HIS A 116 -9.17 20.99 13.91
CA HIS A 116 -10.18 20.61 14.88
C HIS A 116 -9.65 20.82 16.29
N SER A 117 -10.38 21.59 17.11
CA SER A 117 -10.02 21.72 18.52
C SER A 117 -10.02 20.36 19.19
N SER A 118 -8.91 20.02 19.87
CA SER A 118 -8.79 18.76 20.60
C SER A 118 -9.16 18.92 22.08
N GLN A 119 -9.54 20.12 22.51
CA GLN A 119 -9.75 20.44 23.93
C GLN A 119 -10.81 19.55 24.59
N MET A 120 -11.91 19.26 23.88
CA MET A 120 -12.98 18.37 24.38
C MET A 120 -12.66 16.88 24.21
N ILE A 121 -11.57 16.53 23.51
CA ILE A 121 -11.20 15.15 23.19
C ILE A 121 -10.05 14.68 24.09
N THR A 122 -8.98 15.48 24.16
CA THR A 122 -7.72 15.13 24.84
C THR A 122 -7.28 16.17 25.88
N ASN A 123 -8.01 17.28 25.99
CA ASN A 123 -7.60 18.45 26.80
C ASN A 123 -6.20 18.98 26.43
N SER A 124 -5.79 18.81 25.16
CA SER A 124 -4.53 19.32 24.66
C SER A 124 -4.65 20.77 24.21
N HIS A 125 -3.53 21.46 24.31
CA HIS A 125 -3.30 22.81 23.83
C HIS A 125 -3.06 22.87 22.31
N HIS A 126 -2.89 21.71 21.68
CA HIS A 126 -2.79 21.53 20.24
C HIS A 126 -4.14 21.15 19.65
N SER A 127 -4.39 21.57 18.41
CA SER A 127 -5.52 21.17 17.59
C SER A 127 -5.12 19.97 16.74
N ILE A 128 -6.07 19.09 16.45
CA ILE A 128 -5.88 18.01 15.49
C ILE A 128 -5.95 18.62 14.09
N ILE A 129 -4.89 18.45 13.32
CA ILE A 129 -4.86 18.85 11.90
C ILE A 129 -5.10 17.64 11.01
N SER A 130 -5.84 17.85 9.92
CA SER A 130 -6.08 16.81 8.92
C SER A 130 -5.99 17.38 7.51
N ILE A 131 -5.55 16.54 6.57
CA ILE A 131 -5.59 16.85 5.14
C ILE A 131 -6.37 15.78 4.39
N THR A 132 -7.04 16.19 3.32
CA THR A 132 -7.57 15.28 2.32
C THR A 132 -6.75 15.42 1.05
N LEU A 133 -6.18 14.31 0.58
CA LEU A 133 -5.45 14.23 -0.68
C LEU A 133 -6.27 13.43 -1.70
N ASN A 134 -6.42 13.96 -2.91
CA ASN A 134 -6.88 13.19 -4.05
C ASN A 134 -5.66 12.52 -4.70
N ILE A 135 -5.53 11.22 -4.46
CA ILE A 135 -4.46 10.35 -4.96
C ILE A 135 -4.93 9.44 -6.11
N SER A 136 -6.10 9.71 -6.69
CA SER A 136 -6.70 8.88 -7.75
C SER A 136 -5.84 8.78 -9.01
N GLY A 137 -5.05 9.82 -9.30
CA GLY A 137 -4.09 9.79 -10.39
C GLY A 137 -2.80 9.06 -10.02
N PHE A 138 -2.45 9.07 -8.73
CA PHE A 138 -1.19 8.62 -8.17
C PHE A 138 -1.19 7.11 -7.97
N ILE A 139 -2.23 6.58 -7.32
CA ILE A 139 -2.46 5.14 -7.20
C ILE A 139 -3.21 4.67 -8.45
N ARG A 140 -2.45 4.36 -9.51
CA ARG A 140 -3.01 3.85 -10.78
C ARG A 140 -3.66 2.47 -10.64
N ASN A 141 -3.33 1.73 -9.57
CA ASN A 141 -3.81 0.39 -9.26
C ASN A 141 -4.81 0.36 -8.11
N ASN A 142 -5.65 1.40 -7.93
CA ASN A 142 -6.75 1.36 -6.96
C ASN A 142 -7.91 0.48 -7.48
N PHE A 143 -7.59 -0.77 -7.83
CA PHE A 143 -8.53 -1.81 -8.15
C PHE A 143 -9.05 -2.36 -6.82
N ARG A 144 -10.37 -2.36 -6.65
CA ARG A 144 -10.97 -3.25 -5.64
C ARG A 144 -10.45 -4.66 -5.93
N HIS A 145 -9.90 -5.32 -4.91
CA HIS A 145 -9.25 -6.64 -4.95
C HIS A 145 -7.79 -6.61 -5.45
N CYS A 146 -6.87 -6.19 -4.58
CA CYS A 146 -5.42 -6.34 -4.81
C CYS A 146 -5.05 -7.83 -4.95
N VAL A 147 -4.35 -8.16 -6.03
CA VAL A 147 -3.57 -9.40 -6.17
C VAL A 147 -2.12 -9.05 -5.82
N PRO A 148 -1.34 -9.92 -5.13
CA PRO A 148 0.09 -9.71 -4.94
C PRO A 148 0.81 -9.55 -6.28
N ASP A 149 1.89 -8.74 -6.30
CA ASP A 149 2.74 -8.57 -7.47
C ASP A 149 3.11 -9.94 -8.07
N GLN A 150 2.66 -10.18 -9.29
CA GLN A 150 3.25 -11.21 -10.13
C GLN A 150 4.52 -10.59 -10.69
N LEU A 151 5.68 -11.17 -10.39
CA LEU A 151 6.95 -10.90 -11.08
C LEU A 151 6.67 -10.79 -12.58
N GLN A 152 6.65 -9.56 -13.10
CA GLN A 152 6.44 -9.30 -14.52
C GLN A 152 7.77 -9.55 -15.20
N ASP A 153 7.88 -10.68 -15.89
CA ASP A 153 8.90 -10.87 -16.91
C ASP A 153 8.62 -9.89 -18.07
N PRO A 154 9.51 -8.90 -18.34
CA PRO A 154 9.29 -7.86 -19.34
C PRO A 154 9.16 -8.38 -20.78
N ASP A 155 9.63 -9.60 -21.06
CA ASP A 155 9.66 -10.15 -22.42
C ASP A 155 8.37 -10.92 -22.83
N LEU A 156 7.45 -11.15 -21.89
CA LEU A 156 6.17 -11.80 -22.16
C LEU A 156 5.04 -10.76 -22.27
N GLY A 157 4.99 -10.08 -23.41
CA GLY A 157 3.98 -9.07 -23.71
C GLY A 157 2.55 -9.53 -23.44
N ASP A 158 1.87 -8.86 -22.50
CA ASP A 158 0.44 -8.60 -22.23
C ASP A 158 -0.66 -9.57 -22.75
N LYS A 159 -0.32 -10.82 -23.06
CA LYS A 159 -1.27 -11.87 -23.40
C LYS A 159 -1.56 -12.66 -22.14
N HIS A 160 -2.69 -12.35 -21.51
CA HIS A 160 -3.44 -13.21 -20.60
C HIS A 160 -2.65 -14.42 -20.08
N GLN A 161 -1.81 -14.20 -19.06
CA GLN A 161 -1.12 -15.31 -18.40
C GLN A 161 -2.15 -16.13 -17.64
N ASN A 162 -2.76 -17.07 -18.34
CA ASN A 162 -3.53 -18.13 -17.72
C ASN A 162 -2.54 -18.99 -16.92
N LYS A 163 -2.56 -18.88 -15.58
CA LYS A 163 -1.71 -19.71 -14.74
C LYS A 163 -2.11 -21.18 -14.95
N ARG A 164 -1.19 -21.99 -15.48
CA ARG A 164 -1.33 -23.44 -15.48
C ARG A 164 -1.03 -23.91 -14.06
N ILE A 165 -1.95 -24.66 -13.45
CA ILE A 165 -1.74 -25.29 -12.14
C ILE A 165 -1.98 -26.78 -12.28
N VAL A 166 -1.34 -27.59 -11.43
CA VAL A 166 -1.59 -29.03 -11.38
C VAL A 166 -3.05 -29.30 -11.00
N ASP A 167 -3.71 -30.16 -11.76
CA ASP A 167 -5.06 -30.63 -11.54
C ASP A 167 -5.06 -31.89 -10.66
N PHE A 168 -4.86 -31.69 -9.36
CA PHE A 168 -4.73 -32.77 -8.36
C PHE A 168 -5.86 -33.80 -8.37
N SER A 169 -7.08 -33.43 -8.81
CA SER A 169 -8.21 -34.36 -8.89
C SER A 169 -8.11 -35.37 -10.04
N LYS A 170 -7.13 -35.23 -10.94
CA LYS A 170 -6.95 -36.10 -12.11
C LYS A 170 -5.65 -36.89 -12.08
N ILE A 171 -4.82 -36.71 -11.05
CA ILE A 171 -3.54 -37.43 -10.94
C ILE A 171 -3.82 -38.90 -10.64
N THR A 172 -3.20 -39.78 -11.42
CA THR A 172 -3.24 -41.23 -11.20
C THR A 172 -1.93 -41.71 -10.55
N ASN A 173 -1.93 -42.92 -9.95
CA ASN A 173 -0.71 -43.49 -9.38
C ASN A 173 0.43 -43.61 -10.41
N VAL A 174 0.10 -43.94 -11.66
CA VAL A 174 1.08 -44.01 -12.77
C VAL A 174 1.73 -42.64 -13.02
N GLN A 175 0.96 -41.56 -12.95
CA GLN A 175 1.52 -40.20 -13.12
C GLN A 175 2.41 -39.80 -11.93
N TRP A 176 2.11 -40.29 -10.73
CA TRP A 176 3.00 -40.10 -9.59
C TRP A 176 4.32 -40.88 -9.76
N GLU A 177 4.25 -42.13 -10.18
CA GLU A 177 5.44 -42.95 -10.47
C GLU A 177 6.31 -42.31 -11.55
N ASN A 178 5.71 -41.86 -12.66
CA ASN A 178 6.43 -41.16 -13.72
C ASN A 178 7.04 -39.82 -13.25
N PHE A 179 6.32 -39.07 -12.42
CA PHE A 179 6.82 -37.82 -11.82
C PHE A 179 8.07 -38.10 -10.99
N THR A 180 8.02 -39.12 -10.13
CA THR A 180 9.16 -39.53 -9.30
C THR A 180 10.36 -39.93 -10.15
N GLU A 181 10.16 -40.78 -11.17
CA GLU A 181 11.23 -41.23 -12.08
C GLU A 181 11.83 -40.07 -12.88
N THR A 182 10.99 -39.14 -13.35
CA THR A 182 11.45 -37.96 -14.10
C THR A 182 12.23 -37.00 -13.20
N LEU A 183 11.77 -36.78 -11.96
CA LEU A 183 12.49 -35.95 -11.01
C LEU A 183 13.87 -36.54 -10.66
N ASP A 184 13.94 -37.86 -10.43
CA ASP A 184 15.21 -38.54 -10.16
C ASP A 184 16.21 -38.34 -11.31
N ARG A 185 15.73 -38.47 -12.55
CA ARG A 185 16.54 -38.25 -13.76
C ARG A 185 16.98 -36.79 -13.93
N GLU A 186 16.13 -35.81 -13.64
CA GLU A 186 16.51 -34.40 -13.68
C GLU A 186 17.55 -34.07 -12.60
N ILE A 187 17.37 -34.58 -11.38
CA ILE A 187 18.33 -34.37 -10.30
C ILE A 187 19.70 -35.02 -10.61
N GLU A 188 19.71 -36.20 -11.21
CA GLU A 188 20.95 -36.82 -11.71
C GLU A 188 21.59 -36.03 -12.84
N ALA A 189 20.81 -35.55 -13.81
CA ALA A 189 21.31 -34.82 -14.97
C ALA A 189 21.97 -33.48 -14.60
N TRP A 190 21.49 -32.85 -13.53
CA TRP A 190 22.00 -31.56 -13.06
C TRP A 190 23.20 -31.70 -12.11
N ASP A 191 23.56 -32.93 -11.73
CA ASP A 191 24.64 -33.25 -10.78
C ASP A 191 24.65 -32.32 -9.56
N PHE A 192 23.51 -32.28 -8.85
CA PHE A 192 23.36 -31.43 -7.66
C PHE A 192 24.41 -31.72 -6.59
N GLN A 193 24.98 -32.93 -6.57
CA GLN A 193 26.06 -33.26 -5.66
C GLN A 193 27.30 -32.41 -5.97
N GLN A 194 27.70 -32.33 -7.24
CA GLN A 194 28.80 -31.48 -7.67
C GLN A 194 28.53 -29.99 -7.40
N LEU A 195 27.29 -29.52 -7.60
CA LEU A 195 26.90 -28.13 -7.31
C LEU A 195 27.02 -27.81 -5.81
N ILE A 196 26.57 -28.71 -4.94
CA ILE A 196 26.68 -28.57 -3.48
C ILE A 196 28.15 -28.61 -3.05
N ASP A 197 28.95 -29.51 -3.61
CA ASP A 197 30.37 -29.64 -3.28
C ASP A 197 31.15 -28.39 -3.74
N GLY A 198 30.86 -27.88 -4.94
CA GLY A 198 31.43 -26.62 -5.45
C GLY A 198 31.11 -25.43 -4.55
N PHE A 199 29.85 -25.31 -4.13
CA PHE A 199 29.41 -24.26 -3.21
C PHE A 199 30.11 -24.36 -1.84
N ASN A 200 30.24 -25.56 -1.28
CA ASN A 200 30.96 -25.79 -0.02
C ASN A 200 32.45 -25.43 -0.12
N CYS A 201 33.13 -25.76 -1.22
CA CYS A 201 34.52 -25.38 -1.45
C CYS A 201 34.69 -23.85 -1.52
N GLU A 202 33.78 -23.16 -2.19
CA GLU A 202 33.83 -21.69 -2.31
C GLU A 202 33.62 -20.99 -0.95
N ILE A 203 32.73 -21.51 -0.11
CA ILE A 203 32.51 -20.98 1.25
C ILE A 203 33.77 -21.14 2.11
N GLN A 204 34.44 -22.30 2.04
CA GLN A 204 35.67 -22.56 2.81
C GLN A 204 36.84 -21.62 2.43
N LEU A 205 36.83 -21.05 1.23
CA LEU A 205 37.89 -20.16 0.73
C LEU A 205 37.68 -18.68 1.10
N ARG A 206 36.51 -18.29 1.62
CA ARG A 206 36.07 -16.89 1.76
C ARG A 206 36.05 -16.34 3.20
N ASP A 207 36.88 -16.84 4.10
CA ASP A 207 36.85 -16.41 5.50
C ASP A 207 37.32 -14.95 5.69
N GLY A 208 36.39 -14.00 5.92
CA GLY A 208 36.69 -12.75 6.64
C GLY A 208 36.23 -11.37 6.10
N LYS A 209 35.22 -11.21 5.20
CA LYS A 209 34.70 -9.87 4.83
C LYS A 209 33.16 -9.77 4.74
N ASP A 210 32.60 -8.62 5.12
CA ASP A 210 31.15 -8.33 5.10
C ASP A 210 30.51 -8.37 3.70
N ASN A 211 31.29 -8.27 2.61
CA ASN A 211 30.80 -8.40 1.23
C ASN A 211 30.52 -9.87 0.82
N ASP A 212 30.81 -10.85 1.68
CA ASP A 212 30.62 -12.27 1.36
C ASP A 212 29.19 -12.77 1.66
N GLU A 213 28.41 -12.12 2.53
CA GLU A 213 27.08 -12.59 2.92
C GLU A 213 26.03 -12.45 1.79
N GLU A 214 26.01 -11.31 1.09
CA GLU A 214 25.11 -11.11 -0.06
C GLU A 214 25.44 -12.07 -1.22
N GLU A 215 26.72 -12.35 -1.45
CA GLU A 215 27.16 -13.26 -2.51
C GLU A 215 26.85 -14.72 -2.16
N ILE A 216 27.05 -15.13 -0.90
CA ILE A 216 26.62 -16.45 -0.39
C ILE A 216 25.11 -16.60 -0.57
N LYS A 217 24.33 -15.58 -0.22
CA LYS A 217 22.87 -15.59 -0.37
C LYS A 217 22.45 -15.67 -1.84
N ARG A 218 23.08 -14.90 -2.73
CA ARG A 218 22.83 -14.93 -4.18
C ARG A 218 23.06 -16.31 -4.77
N ARG A 219 24.19 -16.94 -4.42
CA ARG A 219 24.55 -18.30 -4.87
C ARG A 219 23.66 -19.38 -4.25
N PHE A 220 23.26 -19.21 -2.99
CA PHE A 220 22.31 -20.11 -2.36
C PHE A 220 20.93 -20.04 -3.05
N ASN A 221 20.48 -18.84 -3.44
CA ASN A 221 19.28 -18.66 -4.25
C ASN A 221 19.41 -19.36 -5.62
N GLU A 222 20.55 -19.25 -6.31
CA GLU A 222 20.79 -19.99 -7.57
C GLU A 222 20.66 -21.51 -7.36
N LEU A 223 21.25 -22.04 -6.28
CA LEU A 223 21.16 -23.48 -5.95
C LEU A 223 19.71 -23.89 -5.65
N TRP A 224 18.97 -23.07 -4.92
CA TRP A 224 17.56 -23.31 -4.60
C TRP A 224 16.65 -23.23 -5.83
N ASP A 225 16.86 -22.22 -6.69
CA ASP A 225 16.15 -22.05 -7.96
C ASP A 225 16.35 -23.25 -8.88
N ASN A 226 17.54 -23.85 -8.86
CA ASN A 226 17.82 -25.06 -9.60
C ASN A 226 16.99 -26.24 -9.09
N VAL A 227 16.92 -26.45 -7.77
CA VAL A 227 16.06 -27.50 -7.17
C VAL A 227 14.60 -27.27 -7.54
N MET A 228 14.13 -26.03 -7.42
CA MET A 228 12.77 -25.63 -7.77
C MET A 228 12.45 -25.84 -9.26
N SER A 229 13.44 -25.61 -10.13
CA SER A 229 13.33 -25.83 -11.56
C SER A 229 13.22 -27.31 -11.91
N ALA A 230 14.06 -28.17 -11.31
CA ALA A 230 13.99 -29.62 -11.51
C ALA A 230 12.60 -30.18 -11.12
N ILE A 231 12.07 -29.77 -9.96
CA ILE A 231 10.72 -30.14 -9.51
C ILE A 231 9.66 -29.62 -10.50
N SER A 232 9.77 -28.37 -10.94
CA SER A 232 8.83 -27.75 -11.87
C SER A 232 8.83 -28.42 -13.24
N ILE A 233 10.00 -28.85 -13.75
CA ILE A 233 10.13 -29.59 -15.01
C ILE A 233 9.39 -30.92 -14.91
N ALA A 234 9.70 -31.72 -13.88
CA ALA A 234 9.03 -33.00 -13.65
C ALA A 234 7.51 -32.85 -13.51
N MET A 235 7.05 -31.82 -12.77
CA MET A 235 5.63 -31.51 -12.63
C MET A 235 4.96 -31.17 -13.97
N ASN A 236 5.60 -30.35 -14.80
CA ASN A 236 5.01 -29.89 -16.07
C ASN A 236 4.97 -30.99 -17.15
N ILE A 237 5.90 -31.96 -17.09
CA ILE A 237 5.95 -33.08 -18.04
C ILE A 237 4.92 -34.14 -17.65
N GLU A 238 4.90 -34.55 -16.38
CA GLU A 238 4.19 -35.79 -15.98
C GLU A 238 2.82 -35.54 -15.33
N LEU A 239 2.63 -34.38 -14.67
CA LEU A 239 1.39 -34.11 -13.95
C LEU A 239 0.34 -33.41 -14.83
N PRO A 240 -0.96 -33.76 -14.68
CA PRO A 240 -2.03 -33.14 -15.44
C PRO A 240 -2.17 -31.67 -15.05
N MET A 241 -1.99 -30.77 -16.01
CA MET A 241 -2.14 -29.32 -15.79
C MET A 241 -3.53 -28.83 -16.20
N LYS A 242 -4.17 -28.00 -15.37
CA LYS A 242 -5.37 -27.24 -15.74
C LYS A 242 -5.07 -25.77 -15.91
N LEU A 243 -5.78 -25.18 -16.86
CA LEU A 243 -5.74 -23.75 -17.13
C LEU A 243 -6.69 -23.03 -16.17
N VAL A 244 -6.17 -22.22 -15.25
CA VAL A 244 -7.03 -21.35 -14.45
C VAL A 244 -7.22 -20.04 -15.18
N LYS A 245 -8.43 -19.85 -15.70
CA LYS A 245 -8.89 -18.54 -16.16
C LYS A 245 -9.32 -17.75 -14.93
N TYR A 246 -8.50 -16.80 -14.51
CA TYR A 246 -9.00 -15.78 -13.61
C TYR A 246 -10.11 -15.02 -14.35
N PRO A 247 -11.29 -14.82 -13.74
CA PRO A 247 -12.32 -13.99 -14.36
C PRO A 247 -11.67 -12.65 -14.67
N GLY A 248 -11.63 -12.30 -15.97
CA GLY A 248 -11.00 -11.08 -16.43
C GLY A 248 -11.48 -9.93 -15.56
N SER A 249 -10.54 -9.20 -14.97
CA SER A 249 -10.88 -8.15 -14.03
C SER A 249 -11.90 -7.21 -14.67
N ARG A 250 -13.09 -7.11 -14.06
CA ARG A 250 -13.96 -5.96 -14.30
C ARG A 250 -13.32 -4.77 -13.60
N ASN A 251 -12.20 -4.31 -14.13
CA ASN A 251 -11.56 -3.05 -13.78
C ASN A 251 -12.51 -1.93 -14.21
N THR A 252 -13.55 -1.66 -13.42
CA THR A 252 -14.28 -0.40 -13.51
C THR A 252 -13.31 0.68 -13.03
N LYS A 253 -12.47 1.17 -13.93
CA LYS A 253 -11.70 2.40 -13.70
C LYS A 253 -12.71 3.44 -13.22
N HIS A 254 -12.57 3.92 -11.98
CA HIS A 254 -13.36 5.06 -11.54
C HIS A 254 -13.00 6.22 -12.47
N LYS A 255 -13.94 6.58 -13.35
CA LYS A 255 -13.73 7.69 -14.28
C LYS A 255 -13.69 8.95 -13.44
N LEU A 256 -12.51 9.56 -13.36
CA LEU A 256 -12.34 10.87 -12.72
C LEU A 256 -13.43 11.81 -13.18
N SER A 257 -14.03 12.53 -12.23
CA SER A 257 -14.97 13.59 -12.58
C SER A 257 -14.25 14.64 -13.44
N PHE A 258 -15.00 15.41 -14.21
CA PHE A 258 -14.39 16.45 -15.02
C PHE A 258 -13.61 17.46 -14.17
N ALA A 259 -14.17 17.86 -13.01
CA ALA A 259 -13.52 18.76 -12.07
C ALA A 259 -12.18 18.18 -11.56
N ASP A 260 -12.12 16.89 -11.26
CA ASP A 260 -10.87 16.23 -10.85
C ASP A 260 -9.81 16.25 -11.96
N LYS A 261 -10.23 16.18 -13.23
CA LYS A 261 -9.31 16.26 -14.38
C LYS A 261 -8.76 17.67 -14.55
N THR A 262 -9.60 18.69 -14.48
CA THR A 262 -9.20 20.10 -14.57
C THR A 262 -8.19 20.45 -13.47
N MET A 263 -8.50 20.08 -12.22
CA MET A 263 -7.59 20.27 -11.08
C MET A 263 -6.25 19.55 -11.27
N ARG A 264 -6.27 18.33 -11.82
CA ARG A 264 -5.06 17.58 -12.12
C ARG A 264 -4.20 18.27 -13.18
N HIS A 265 -4.82 18.85 -14.20
CA HIS A 265 -4.10 19.60 -15.21
C HIS A 265 -3.43 20.85 -14.63
N THR A 266 -4.12 21.60 -13.75
CA THR A 266 -3.55 22.73 -13.00
C THR A 266 -2.38 22.30 -12.11
N THR A 267 -2.52 21.18 -11.40
CA THR A 267 -1.45 20.62 -10.53
C THR A 267 -0.24 20.16 -11.34
N LYS A 268 -0.45 19.57 -12.53
CA LYS A 268 0.63 19.21 -13.46
C LYS A 268 1.38 20.42 -13.99
N LEU A 269 0.66 21.50 -14.28
CA LEU A 269 1.26 22.75 -14.71
C LEU A 269 2.07 23.40 -13.58
N GLU A 270 1.54 23.39 -12.36
CA GLU A 270 2.25 23.85 -11.18
C GLU A 270 3.55 23.05 -10.92
N SER A 271 3.49 21.73 -11.05
CA SER A 271 4.67 20.86 -10.98
C SER A 271 5.75 21.26 -11.98
N LEU A 272 5.35 21.45 -13.23
CA LEU A 272 6.26 21.81 -14.31
C LEU A 272 6.96 23.14 -14.02
N ILE A 273 6.20 24.16 -13.61
CA ILE A 273 6.75 25.48 -13.29
C ILE A 273 7.72 25.41 -12.11
N ARG A 274 7.39 24.63 -11.07
CA ARG A 274 8.31 24.44 -9.93
C ARG A 274 9.61 23.77 -10.36
N LYS A 275 9.56 22.74 -11.22
CA LYS A 275 10.76 22.06 -11.74
C LYS A 275 11.65 23.02 -12.52
N ILE A 276 11.06 23.78 -13.45
CA ILE A 276 11.79 24.80 -14.23
C ILE A 276 12.39 25.89 -13.33
N CYS A 277 11.71 26.30 -12.26
CA CYS A 277 12.22 27.32 -11.35
C CYS A 277 13.30 26.81 -10.39
N LYS A 278 13.37 25.50 -10.13
CA LYS A 278 14.35 24.90 -9.22
C LYS A 278 15.67 24.57 -9.91
N ASP A 279 15.61 24.19 -11.18
CA ASP A 279 16.76 23.74 -11.95
C ASP A 279 16.79 24.53 -13.27
N GLN A 280 17.73 25.48 -13.36
CA GLN A 280 17.91 26.30 -14.56
C GLN A 280 18.38 25.46 -15.76
N ASP A 281 19.02 24.32 -15.52
CA ASP A 281 19.53 23.41 -16.55
C ASP A 281 18.48 22.36 -16.95
N PHE A 282 17.36 22.28 -16.23
CA PHE A 282 16.25 21.35 -16.51
C PHE A 282 15.77 21.43 -17.96
N LEU A 283 15.74 22.65 -18.53
CA LEU A 283 15.31 22.92 -19.89
C LEU A 283 16.38 22.59 -20.94
N ILE A 284 17.67 22.66 -20.57
CA ILE A 284 18.80 22.40 -21.48
C ILE A 284 18.79 20.93 -21.93
N ALA A 285 18.36 20.02 -21.05
CA ALA A 285 18.26 18.60 -21.34
C ALA A 285 16.99 18.18 -22.14
N LYS A 286 16.16 19.13 -22.62
CA LYS A 286 14.89 18.81 -23.30
C LYS A 286 14.97 19.04 -24.80
N ASP A 287 14.46 18.07 -25.54
CA ASP A 287 14.40 18.09 -27.01
C ASP A 287 13.12 18.74 -27.54
N ALA A 288 13.06 18.92 -28.86
CA ALA A 288 11.89 19.47 -29.54
C ALA A 288 10.62 18.62 -29.34
N HIS A 289 10.77 17.30 -29.17
CA HIS A 289 9.66 16.40 -28.92
C HIS A 289 9.01 16.66 -27.55
N TRP A 290 9.80 16.90 -26.51
CA TRP A 290 9.31 17.27 -25.19
C TRP A 290 8.59 18.63 -25.21
N ILE A 291 9.08 19.59 -26.00
CA ILE A 291 8.43 20.89 -26.16
C ILE A 291 7.06 20.73 -26.85
N ASP A 292 7.00 19.97 -27.94
CA ASP A 292 5.74 19.70 -28.66
C ASP A 292 4.73 18.94 -27.78
N TYR A 293 5.21 17.97 -27.00
CA TYR A 293 4.42 17.24 -26.02
C TYR A 293 3.72 18.18 -25.02
N TRP A 294 4.44 19.17 -24.50
CA TRP A 294 3.87 20.14 -23.57
C TRP A 294 3.00 21.18 -24.26
N LEU A 295 3.34 21.63 -25.47
CA LEU A 295 2.49 22.51 -26.27
C LEU A 295 1.10 21.89 -26.49
N ASN A 296 1.05 20.61 -26.85
CA ASN A 296 -0.20 19.86 -26.99
C ASN A 296 -0.99 19.80 -25.66
N ARG A 297 -0.29 19.65 -24.53
CA ARG A 297 -0.93 19.69 -23.20
C ARG A 297 -1.44 21.08 -22.83
N PHE A 298 -0.70 22.15 -23.11
CA PHE A 298 -1.14 23.51 -22.82
C PHE A 298 -2.43 23.85 -23.57
N ASN A 299 -2.51 23.47 -24.85
CA ASN A 299 -3.75 23.60 -25.63
C ASN A 299 -4.90 22.85 -24.98
N LYS A 300 -4.69 21.58 -24.62
CA LYS A 300 -5.70 20.77 -23.91
C LYS A 300 -6.11 21.40 -22.56
N TYR A 301 -5.16 21.91 -21.80
CA TYR A 301 -5.42 22.49 -20.47
C TYR A 301 -6.12 23.85 -20.56
N ASN A 302 -5.99 24.56 -21.69
CA ASN A 302 -6.75 25.78 -21.93
C ASN A 302 -8.24 25.46 -22.13
N ASP A 303 -8.59 24.32 -22.75
CA ASP A 303 -9.99 23.93 -22.97
C ASP A 303 -10.75 23.57 -21.68
N ASP A 304 -10.06 23.20 -20.59
CA ASP A 304 -10.72 22.76 -19.35
C ASP A 304 -11.68 23.80 -18.76
N TYR A 305 -11.37 25.09 -18.92
CA TYR A 305 -12.12 26.21 -18.35
C TYR A 305 -13.17 26.79 -19.30
N ARG A 306 -13.37 26.22 -20.50
CA ARG A 306 -14.39 26.67 -21.48
C ARG A 306 -15.79 26.13 -21.20
N ARG A 307 -15.97 25.44 -20.07
CA ARG A 307 -17.21 24.76 -19.71
C ARG A 307 -18.15 25.71 -18.98
N LYS A 308 -19.45 25.62 -19.31
CA LYS A 308 -20.51 26.45 -18.72
C LYS A 308 -20.58 26.38 -17.20
N GLU A 309 -20.20 25.24 -16.63
CA GLU A 309 -20.17 25.03 -15.19
C GLU A 309 -19.16 25.94 -14.48
N TYR A 310 -18.12 26.41 -15.19
CA TYR A 310 -17.09 27.32 -14.67
C TYR A 310 -17.39 28.80 -14.91
N ASP A 311 -18.32 29.14 -15.81
CA ASP A 311 -18.65 30.54 -16.17
C ASP A 311 -18.95 31.41 -14.94
N LYS A 312 -19.58 30.84 -13.92
CA LYS A 312 -19.93 31.53 -12.66
C LYS A 312 -18.73 31.89 -11.78
N PHE A 313 -17.57 31.30 -12.04
CA PHE A 313 -16.34 31.47 -11.26
C PHE A 313 -15.27 32.23 -12.04
N ILE A 314 -15.51 32.56 -13.31
CA ILE A 314 -14.53 33.17 -14.21
C ILE A 314 -14.99 34.57 -14.60
N ASP A 315 -14.26 35.60 -14.16
CA ASP A 315 -14.55 36.99 -14.55
C ASP A 315 -14.01 37.34 -15.94
N LYS A 316 -12.81 36.86 -16.28
CA LYS A 316 -12.12 37.12 -17.55
C LYS A 316 -11.35 35.89 -17.98
N TYR A 317 -11.80 35.25 -19.05
CA TYR A 317 -11.22 34.01 -19.54
C TYR A 317 -9.78 34.20 -20.05
N GLU A 318 -9.43 35.37 -20.59
CA GLU A 318 -8.09 35.66 -21.12
C GLU A 318 -6.99 35.54 -20.04
N LYS A 319 -7.34 35.79 -18.78
CA LYS A 319 -6.40 35.67 -17.64
C LYS A 319 -6.07 34.22 -17.27
N LEU A 320 -6.78 33.26 -17.85
CA LEU A 320 -6.59 31.83 -17.59
C LEU A 320 -5.85 31.12 -18.72
N ILE A 321 -5.62 31.79 -19.85
CA ILE A 321 -5.00 31.17 -21.02
C ILE A 321 -3.50 31.03 -20.80
N ILE A 322 -2.99 29.81 -20.96
CA ILE A 322 -1.54 29.54 -21.02
C ILE A 322 -1.07 30.00 -22.41
N PRO A 323 -0.11 30.94 -22.50
CA PRO A 323 0.44 31.36 -23.78
C PRO A 323 1.12 30.19 -24.50
N THR A 324 0.92 30.07 -25.80
CA THR A 324 1.47 29.00 -26.65
C THR A 324 2.67 29.46 -27.49
N HIS A 325 3.06 30.73 -27.36
CA HIS A 325 4.25 31.33 -27.97
C HIS A 325 5.27 31.67 -26.88
N ASP A 326 6.52 31.89 -27.28
CA ASP A 326 7.63 32.27 -26.39
C ASP A 326 7.79 31.34 -25.17
N LEU A 327 7.54 30.04 -25.39
CA LEU A 327 7.51 29.03 -24.35
C LEU A 327 8.79 29.04 -23.51
N PHE A 328 8.62 28.90 -22.19
CA PHE A 328 9.71 28.74 -21.23
C PHE A 328 10.69 29.92 -21.09
N ARG A 329 10.44 31.08 -21.71
CA ARG A 329 11.14 32.33 -21.36
C ARG A 329 10.72 32.83 -19.97
N ASP A 330 11.54 33.65 -19.32
CA ASP A 330 11.22 34.23 -18.01
C ASP A 330 9.87 34.96 -17.98
N THR A 331 9.56 35.69 -19.05
CA THR A 331 8.26 36.36 -19.24
C THR A 331 7.11 35.37 -19.28
N TRP A 332 7.28 34.25 -20.00
CA TRP A 332 6.30 33.17 -20.07
C TRP A 332 6.12 32.49 -18.72
N ILE A 333 7.20 32.16 -18.01
CA ILE A 333 7.17 31.52 -16.69
C ILE A 333 6.40 32.40 -15.70
N ASN A 334 6.67 33.70 -15.69
CA ASN A 334 5.97 34.65 -14.81
C ASN A 334 4.48 34.78 -15.15
N ASN A 335 4.13 34.81 -16.44
CA ASN A 335 2.73 34.80 -16.88
C ASN A 335 2.01 33.52 -16.43
N VAL A 336 2.62 32.36 -16.65
CA VAL A 336 2.03 31.06 -16.29
C VAL A 336 1.89 30.89 -14.78
N LYS A 337 2.82 31.40 -13.96
CA LYS A 337 2.66 31.48 -12.50
C LYS A 337 1.38 32.22 -12.12
N GLY A 338 1.11 33.36 -12.77
CA GLY A 338 -0.13 34.12 -12.59
C GLY A 338 -1.37 33.31 -12.97
N VAL A 339 -1.33 32.64 -14.13
CA VAL A 339 -2.42 31.78 -14.62
C VAL A 339 -2.70 30.62 -13.66
N VAL A 340 -1.67 29.90 -13.22
CA VAL A 340 -1.79 28.79 -12.25
C VAL A 340 -2.45 29.27 -10.96
N LYS A 341 -2.02 30.41 -10.42
CA LYS A 341 -2.61 30.97 -9.19
C LYS A 341 -4.11 31.26 -9.35
N GLN A 342 -4.52 31.81 -10.50
CA GLN A 342 -5.94 32.07 -10.78
C GLN A 342 -6.73 30.78 -10.96
N ARG A 343 -6.21 29.83 -11.75
CA ARG A 343 -6.82 28.51 -11.96
C ARG A 343 -7.03 27.76 -10.64
N SER A 344 -6.02 27.71 -9.78
CA SER A 344 -6.11 27.07 -8.45
C SER A 344 -7.15 27.73 -7.55
N LYS A 345 -7.38 29.05 -7.66
CA LYS A 345 -8.44 29.74 -6.92
C LYS A 345 -9.83 29.36 -7.43
N ILE A 346 -10.02 29.32 -8.74
CA ILE A 346 -11.28 28.91 -9.39
C ILE A 346 -11.63 27.47 -9.03
N ASP A 347 -10.66 26.57 -9.14
CA ASP A 347 -10.82 25.14 -8.84
C ASP A 347 -11.30 24.93 -7.39
N LYS A 348 -10.71 25.65 -6.43
CA LYS A 348 -11.13 25.64 -5.02
C LYS A 348 -12.58 26.12 -4.84
N ASN A 349 -12.93 27.26 -5.45
CA ASN A 349 -14.27 27.83 -5.37
C ASN A 349 -15.33 26.89 -5.98
N PHE A 350 -15.02 26.30 -7.13
CA PHE A 350 -15.90 25.33 -7.81
C PHE A 350 -16.15 24.11 -6.91
N LEU A 351 -15.10 23.56 -6.31
CA LEU A 351 -15.22 22.40 -5.43
C LEU A 351 -16.05 22.73 -4.17
N GLN A 352 -15.85 23.90 -3.60
CA GLN A 352 -16.64 24.37 -2.46
C GLN A 352 -18.12 24.50 -2.83
N ALA A 353 -18.44 25.07 -3.99
CA ALA A 353 -19.81 25.17 -4.48
C ALA A 353 -20.45 23.79 -4.71
N GLN A 354 -19.71 22.83 -5.27
CA GLN A 354 -20.20 21.47 -5.45
C GLN A 354 -20.49 20.78 -4.11
N ARG A 355 -19.66 20.99 -3.09
CA ARG A 355 -19.89 20.47 -1.74
C ARG A 355 -21.15 21.07 -1.12
N LEU A 356 -21.31 22.39 -1.19
CA LEU A 356 -22.51 23.07 -0.69
C LEU A 356 -23.77 22.57 -1.40
N SER A 357 -23.71 22.36 -2.72
CA SER A 357 -24.81 21.78 -3.48
C SER A 357 -25.16 20.38 -3.01
N LYS A 358 -24.17 19.51 -2.74
CA LYS A 358 -24.42 18.16 -2.21
C LYS A 358 -25.02 18.20 -0.81
N ILE A 359 -24.53 19.08 0.05
CA ILE A 359 -25.09 19.28 1.40
C ILE A 359 -26.55 19.72 1.28
N GLN A 360 -26.82 20.70 0.43
CA GLN A 360 -28.17 21.20 0.18
C GLN A 360 -29.09 20.09 -0.36
N GLU A 361 -28.66 19.33 -1.36
CA GLU A 361 -29.42 18.18 -1.87
C GLU A 361 -29.69 17.14 -0.78
N SER A 362 -28.72 16.87 0.09
CA SER A 362 -28.88 15.95 1.21
C SER A 362 -29.86 16.49 2.25
N ILE A 363 -29.84 17.79 2.53
CA ILE A 363 -30.82 18.47 3.38
C ILE A 363 -32.21 18.37 2.76
N GLU A 364 -32.37 18.70 1.48
CA GLU A 364 -33.65 18.62 0.77
C GLU A 364 -34.20 17.20 0.71
N LYS A 365 -33.36 16.21 0.39
CA LYS A 365 -33.71 14.78 0.47
C LYS A 365 -34.20 14.43 1.87
N ARG A 366 -33.54 14.92 2.92
CA ARG A 366 -33.94 14.68 4.30
C ARG A 366 -35.27 15.37 4.65
N CYS A 367 -35.46 16.63 4.25
CA CYS A 367 -36.73 17.36 4.43
C CYS A 367 -37.88 16.64 3.72
N ASN A 368 -37.65 16.13 2.50
CA ASN A 368 -38.65 15.35 1.77
C ASN A 368 -38.99 14.06 2.53
N ILE A 369 -38.00 13.33 3.06
CA ILE A 369 -38.24 12.13 3.86
C ILE A 369 -39.02 12.46 5.14
N ILE A 370 -38.76 13.59 5.80
CA ILE A 370 -39.54 14.04 6.97
C ILE A 370 -41.02 14.21 6.61
N HIS A 371 -41.32 14.79 5.45
CA HIS A 371 -42.69 15.03 5.01
C HIS A 371 -43.39 13.79 4.44
N SER A 372 -42.65 12.91 3.74
CA SER A 372 -43.24 11.78 3.02
C SER A 372 -43.18 10.45 3.75
N ASP A 373 -42.21 10.25 4.66
CA ASP A 373 -41.88 8.96 5.26
C ASP A 373 -41.25 9.14 6.67
N ILE A 374 -42.11 9.53 7.61
CA ILE A 374 -41.77 9.76 9.03
C ILE A 374 -41.07 8.53 9.67
N PRO A 375 -41.51 7.27 9.44
CA PRO A 375 -40.82 6.09 9.97
C PRO A 375 -39.37 5.97 9.48
N LYS A 376 -39.12 6.16 8.18
CA LYS A 376 -37.76 6.12 7.61
C LYS A 376 -36.88 7.24 8.16
N TRP A 377 -37.43 8.43 8.38
CA TRP A 377 -36.71 9.52 9.04
C TRP A 377 -36.30 9.13 10.47
N LEU A 378 -37.25 8.62 11.28
CA LEU A 378 -37.01 8.17 12.66
C LEU A 378 -35.92 7.09 12.76
N LEU A 379 -35.90 6.15 11.82
CA LEU A 379 -34.86 5.12 11.72
C LEU A 379 -33.50 5.68 11.31
N SER A 380 -33.46 6.77 10.53
CA SER A 380 -32.22 7.40 10.05
C SER A 380 -31.59 8.40 11.03
N THR A 381 -32.37 8.93 11.98
CA THR A 381 -31.90 9.84 13.03
C THR A 381 -31.38 9.11 14.25
N GLN A 382 -31.88 7.90 14.48
CA GLN A 382 -31.25 6.96 15.38
C GLN A 382 -29.95 6.53 14.71
N ASP A 383 -28.79 6.66 15.37
CA ASP A 383 -27.52 6.02 14.98
C ASP A 383 -27.61 4.48 15.09
N ALA A 384 -28.77 3.92 14.75
CA ALA A 384 -29.01 2.51 14.56
C ALA A 384 -28.28 2.10 13.28
N VAL A 385 -26.99 1.77 13.43
CA VAL A 385 -26.32 0.81 12.58
C VAL A 385 -27.33 -0.29 12.28
N LYS A 386 -27.57 -0.65 11.00
CA LYS A 386 -28.50 -1.74 10.66
C LYS A 386 -28.23 -2.93 11.57
N GLU A 387 -29.06 -3.11 12.61
CA GLU A 387 -28.82 -4.12 13.66
C GLU A 387 -29.00 -5.54 13.10
N HIS A 388 -29.54 -5.66 11.88
CA HIS A 388 -29.96 -6.92 11.31
C HIS A 388 -29.28 -7.15 9.96
N ILE A 389 -28.38 -8.13 9.96
CA ILE A 389 -27.95 -8.84 8.77
C ILE A 389 -29.16 -9.62 8.26
N ILE A 390 -29.55 -9.39 7.00
CA ILE A 390 -30.59 -10.19 6.34
C ILE A 390 -29.93 -11.48 5.87
N ILE A 391 -30.30 -12.61 6.48
CA ILE A 391 -29.91 -13.95 6.05
C ILE A 391 -31.13 -14.58 5.41
N ASP A 392 -31.17 -14.62 4.09
CA ASP A 392 -32.26 -15.19 3.29
C ASP A 392 -31.98 -16.65 2.87
N ARG A 393 -30.73 -17.11 3.02
CA ARG A 393 -30.28 -18.47 2.70
C ARG A 393 -29.19 -18.92 3.66
N ALA A 394 -29.20 -20.20 4.04
CA ALA A 394 -28.15 -20.77 4.87
C ALA A 394 -27.69 -22.12 4.31
N VAL A 395 -26.38 -22.35 4.21
CA VAL A 395 -25.82 -23.65 3.87
C VAL A 395 -25.62 -24.43 5.17
N ILE A 396 -26.31 -25.55 5.31
CA ILE A 396 -26.24 -26.41 6.49
C ILE A 396 -25.48 -27.68 6.10
N SER A 397 -24.34 -27.90 6.75
CA SER A 397 -23.52 -29.10 6.61
C SER A 397 -23.34 -29.77 7.97
N ASN A 398 -23.93 -30.94 8.15
CA ASN A 398 -23.68 -31.78 9.32
C ASN A 398 -22.60 -32.81 8.97
N LYS A 399 -21.78 -33.22 9.95
CA LYS A 399 -20.68 -34.19 9.73
C LYS A 399 -21.14 -35.54 9.13
N ASN A 400 -22.44 -35.86 9.21
CA ASN A 400 -23.03 -37.11 8.75
C ASN A 400 -24.13 -36.93 7.68
N GLU A 401 -24.38 -35.71 7.17
CA GLU A 401 -25.41 -35.46 6.14
C GLU A 401 -24.84 -34.67 4.96
N SER A 402 -25.46 -34.81 3.79
CA SER A 402 -25.12 -34.02 2.60
C SER A 402 -25.40 -32.53 2.82
N VAL A 403 -24.54 -31.69 2.24
CA VAL A 403 -24.66 -30.23 2.31
C VAL A 403 -25.98 -29.79 1.66
N ARG A 404 -26.81 -29.06 2.40
CA ARG A 404 -28.11 -28.56 1.90
C ARG A 404 -28.25 -27.05 2.05
N LEU A 405 -28.91 -26.42 1.08
CA LEU A 405 -29.25 -25.00 1.12
C LEU A 405 -30.65 -24.82 1.72
N ALA A 406 -30.73 -24.23 2.91
CA ALA A 406 -31.97 -23.86 3.56
C ALA A 406 -32.48 -22.51 3.01
N ILE A 407 -33.75 -22.51 2.59
CA ILE A 407 -34.48 -21.33 2.08
C ILE A 407 -35.66 -20.98 3.01
N ASP A 408 -36.10 -21.93 3.83
CA ASP A 408 -37.19 -21.72 4.78
C ASP A 408 -36.78 -20.76 5.92
N PRO A 409 -37.53 -19.65 6.16
CA PRO A 409 -37.18 -18.65 7.17
C PRO A 409 -37.07 -19.18 8.60
N LYS A 410 -37.90 -20.16 8.99
CA LYS A 410 -37.85 -20.74 10.34
C LYS A 410 -36.58 -21.55 10.54
N THR A 411 -36.23 -22.37 9.55
CA THR A 411 -35.01 -23.17 9.52
C THR A 411 -33.77 -22.30 9.55
N ILE A 412 -33.74 -21.24 8.73
CA ILE A 412 -32.65 -20.26 8.70
C ILE A 412 -32.50 -19.56 10.05
N ARG A 413 -33.62 -19.13 10.66
CA ARG A 413 -33.60 -18.42 11.95
C ARG A 413 -33.05 -19.30 13.08
N THR A 414 -33.46 -20.56 13.15
CA THR A 414 -32.94 -21.52 14.14
C THR A 414 -31.45 -21.77 13.91
N HIS A 415 -31.06 -22.08 12.67
CA HIS A 415 -29.67 -22.35 12.34
C HIS A 415 -28.74 -21.15 12.58
N ALA A 416 -29.17 -19.94 12.21
CA ALA A 416 -28.43 -18.71 12.48
C ALA A 416 -28.30 -18.47 13.98
N LYS A 417 -29.39 -18.62 14.75
CA LYS A 417 -29.36 -18.50 16.21
C LYS A 417 -28.34 -19.46 16.84
N ASP A 418 -28.36 -20.73 16.45
CA ASP A 418 -27.47 -21.75 17.01
C ASP A 418 -26.00 -21.50 16.59
N THR A 419 -25.78 -21.10 15.34
CA THR A 419 -24.45 -20.77 14.81
C THR A 419 -23.85 -19.56 15.53
N PHE A 420 -24.60 -18.47 15.67
CA PHE A 420 -24.14 -17.28 16.37
C PHE A 420 -23.98 -17.54 17.87
N ALA A 421 -24.88 -18.31 18.50
CA ALA A 421 -24.70 -18.74 19.88
C ALA A 421 -23.42 -19.58 20.06
N GLY A 422 -23.07 -20.44 19.09
CA GLY A 422 -21.83 -21.22 19.10
C GLY A 422 -20.57 -20.36 18.93
N ILE A 423 -20.60 -19.37 18.03
CA ILE A 423 -19.47 -18.45 17.77
C ILE A 423 -19.27 -17.48 18.94
N LEU A 424 -20.36 -16.91 19.44
CA LEU A 424 -20.39 -15.82 20.42
C LEU A 424 -20.58 -16.29 21.86
N ARG A 425 -20.68 -17.62 22.11
CA ARG A 425 -20.67 -18.15 23.47
C ARG A 425 -19.48 -17.54 24.21
N LYS A 426 -19.72 -17.07 25.43
CA LYS A 426 -18.65 -16.60 26.32
C LYS A 426 -17.65 -17.74 26.41
N ARG A 427 -16.49 -17.56 25.77
CA ARG A 427 -15.41 -18.54 25.91
C ARG A 427 -15.00 -18.41 27.36
N ASN A 428 -15.23 -19.44 28.16
CA ASN A 428 -14.57 -19.59 29.45
C ASN A 428 -13.10 -19.92 29.15
N THR A 429 -12.39 -18.97 28.56
CA THR A 429 -10.93 -18.94 28.55
C THR A 429 -10.55 -18.63 29.98
N LYS A 430 -10.36 -19.70 30.76
CA LYS A 430 -9.54 -19.62 31.97
C LYS A 430 -8.20 -18.97 31.57
N SER A 431 -7.56 -18.23 32.48
CA SER A 431 -6.15 -17.84 32.26
C SER A 431 -5.38 -19.09 31.81
N ILE A 432 -4.42 -18.96 30.89
CA ILE A 432 -3.54 -20.09 30.51
C ILE A 432 -3.00 -20.80 31.75
N GLU A 433 -2.76 -20.05 32.85
CA GLU A 433 -2.29 -20.54 34.14
C GLU A 433 -3.34 -21.34 34.93
N GLN A 434 -4.63 -21.06 34.73
CA GLN A 434 -5.78 -21.69 35.39
C GLN A 434 -6.31 -22.93 34.64
N ASP A 435 -5.93 -23.09 33.37
CA ASP A 435 -6.19 -24.28 32.59
C ASP A 435 -5.00 -25.22 32.71
N ALA A 436 -5.17 -26.36 33.38
CA ALA A 436 -4.07 -27.30 33.61
C ALA A 436 -3.45 -27.84 32.31
N PHE A 437 -4.22 -27.90 31.21
CA PHE A 437 -3.70 -28.33 29.91
C PHE A 437 -2.79 -27.26 29.31
N TRP A 438 -3.27 -26.01 29.21
CA TRP A 438 -2.47 -24.92 28.65
C TRP A 438 -1.33 -24.45 29.55
N SER A 439 -1.54 -24.42 30.86
CA SER A 439 -0.51 -24.14 31.86
C SER A 439 0.64 -25.14 31.73
N ASN A 440 0.33 -26.41 31.46
CA ASN A 440 1.36 -27.45 31.27
C ASN A 440 2.02 -27.38 29.88
N ILE A 441 1.29 -26.98 28.82
CA ILE A 441 1.85 -26.73 27.48
C ILE A 441 2.83 -25.55 27.50
N TYR A 442 2.44 -24.44 28.14
CA TYR A 442 3.17 -23.16 28.13
C TYR A 442 4.02 -22.91 29.38
N ARG A 443 4.05 -23.83 30.35
CA ARG A 443 4.96 -23.74 31.49
C ARG A 443 6.37 -23.56 30.91
N PRO A 444 7.14 -22.56 31.37
CA PRO A 444 8.56 -22.50 31.04
C PRO A 444 9.16 -23.84 31.44
N LYS A 445 9.46 -24.68 30.45
CA LYS A 445 10.25 -25.88 30.67
C LYS A 445 11.66 -25.33 30.82
N GLY A 446 12.01 -25.01 32.07
CA GLY A 446 13.40 -24.73 32.44
C GLY A 446 14.28 -25.81 31.81
N GLU A 447 15.35 -25.37 31.16
CA GLU A 447 16.30 -26.19 30.42
C GLU A 447 15.73 -26.88 29.18
N PHE A 448 15.28 -26.10 28.20
CA PHE A 448 15.29 -26.56 26.80
C PHE A 448 16.72 -26.74 26.25
N THR A 449 17.76 -26.67 27.09
CA THR A 449 19.16 -26.91 26.72
C THR A 449 19.30 -28.25 26.00
N GLU A 450 18.59 -29.29 26.46
CA GLU A 450 18.73 -30.65 25.91
C GLU A 450 17.94 -30.85 24.60
N CYS A 451 16.73 -30.29 24.45
CA CYS A 451 15.97 -30.41 23.20
C CYS A 451 16.35 -29.37 22.13
N MET A 452 16.99 -28.27 22.53
CA MET A 452 17.56 -27.27 21.62
C MET A 452 19.04 -27.56 21.33
N ALA A 453 19.69 -28.47 22.07
CA ALA A 453 21.07 -28.89 21.81
C ALA A 453 21.24 -29.35 20.36
N ASN A 454 20.24 -30.06 19.85
CA ASN A 454 20.25 -30.70 18.55
C ASN A 454 19.48 -29.89 17.50
N LEU A 455 19.11 -28.63 17.77
CA LEU A 455 18.34 -27.82 16.82
C LEU A 455 19.13 -27.52 15.54
N MET A 456 20.46 -27.49 15.67
CA MET A 456 21.39 -27.27 14.56
C MET A 456 21.95 -28.59 13.99
N ASP A 457 21.48 -29.74 14.49
CA ASP A 457 21.87 -31.02 13.92
C ASP A 457 21.24 -31.18 12.53
N GLU A 458 21.94 -31.91 11.66
CA GLU A 458 21.45 -32.18 10.31
C GLU A 458 20.17 -33.01 10.35
N ILE A 459 19.14 -32.55 9.61
CA ILE A 459 17.90 -33.29 9.44
C ILE A 459 18.20 -34.58 8.69
N THR A 460 17.85 -35.71 9.31
CA THR A 460 18.02 -37.04 8.72
C THR A 460 16.91 -37.37 7.73
N LEU A 461 17.16 -38.32 6.82
CA LEU A 461 16.15 -38.77 5.85
C LEU A 461 14.95 -39.43 6.57
N GLU A 462 15.21 -40.16 7.64
CA GLU A 462 14.19 -40.80 8.47
C GLU A 462 13.28 -39.76 9.16
N GLU A 463 13.85 -38.69 9.70
CA GLU A 463 13.08 -37.59 10.30
C GLU A 463 12.23 -36.84 9.27
N TRP A 464 12.80 -36.62 8.09
CA TRP A 464 12.12 -36.01 6.95
C TRP A 464 10.90 -36.83 6.53
N GLN A 465 11.07 -38.13 6.28
CA GLN A 465 9.98 -39.05 5.91
C GLN A 465 8.88 -39.06 6.98
N ARG A 466 9.26 -39.22 8.26
CA ARG A 466 8.30 -39.24 9.37
C ARG A 466 7.51 -37.94 9.48
N THR A 467 8.16 -36.80 9.19
CA THR A 467 7.48 -35.50 9.17
C THR A 467 6.52 -35.41 7.99
N LEU A 468 6.93 -35.83 6.79
CA LEU A 468 6.06 -35.85 5.62
C LEU A 468 4.82 -36.73 5.82
N GLU A 469 4.91 -37.85 6.54
CA GLU A 469 3.73 -38.66 6.89
C GLU A 469 2.69 -37.86 7.69
N LEU A 470 3.13 -37.02 8.64
CA LEU A 470 2.29 -36.24 9.55
C LEU A 470 1.69 -34.97 8.92
N VAL A 471 2.25 -34.50 7.80
CA VAL A 471 1.81 -33.24 7.17
C VAL A 471 0.44 -33.38 6.49
N ASN A 472 -0.44 -32.41 6.75
CA ASN A 472 -1.76 -32.31 6.11
C ASN A 472 -1.64 -31.86 4.64
N THR A 473 -2.09 -32.72 3.73
CA THR A 473 -2.10 -32.50 2.28
C THR A 473 -3.15 -31.50 1.79
N ASN A 474 -4.13 -31.15 2.64
CA ASN A 474 -5.17 -30.16 2.33
C ASN A 474 -4.74 -28.71 2.61
N SER A 475 -3.50 -28.50 3.05
CA SER A 475 -2.97 -27.15 3.29
C SER A 475 -2.67 -26.43 1.97
N ALA A 476 -2.83 -25.10 1.99
CA ALA A 476 -2.43 -24.26 0.87
C ALA A 476 -0.91 -24.36 0.63
N PRO A 477 -0.45 -24.34 -0.63
CA PRO A 477 0.98 -24.26 -0.93
C PRO A 477 1.58 -22.99 -0.33
N GLY A 478 2.81 -23.09 0.16
CA GLY A 478 3.58 -21.96 0.67
C GLY A 478 4.07 -21.03 -0.45
N PRO A 479 4.98 -20.09 -0.14
CA PRO A 479 5.55 -19.13 -1.12
C PRO A 479 6.15 -19.80 -2.37
N SER A 480 6.73 -21.00 -2.21
CA SER A 480 7.29 -21.81 -3.31
C SER A 480 6.24 -22.30 -4.32
N GLY A 481 4.95 -22.22 -4.01
CA GLY A 481 3.87 -22.73 -4.88
C GLY A 481 3.78 -24.26 -4.94
N ILE A 482 4.69 -24.99 -4.29
CA ILE A 482 4.69 -26.45 -4.20
C ILE A 482 3.77 -26.90 -3.06
N ARG A 483 2.84 -27.80 -3.37
CA ARG A 483 1.97 -28.42 -2.35
C ARG A 483 2.70 -29.58 -1.68
N TYR A 484 2.38 -29.83 -0.41
CA TYR A 484 2.91 -30.99 0.32
C TYR A 484 2.61 -32.33 -0.37
N ASP A 485 1.53 -32.42 -1.14
CA ASP A 485 1.23 -33.60 -1.98
C ASP A 485 2.37 -33.95 -2.94
N ILE A 486 3.02 -32.94 -3.52
CA ILE A 486 4.15 -33.12 -4.45
C ILE A 486 5.37 -33.60 -3.66
N ILE A 487 5.66 -32.97 -2.52
CA ILE A 487 6.83 -33.27 -1.68
C ILE A 487 6.77 -34.71 -1.16
N LYS A 488 5.57 -35.23 -0.83
CA LYS A 488 5.37 -36.62 -0.40
C LYS A 488 5.69 -37.68 -1.47
N HIS A 489 5.70 -37.31 -2.76
CA HIS A 489 5.98 -38.23 -3.86
C HIS A 489 7.40 -38.08 -4.42
N ILE A 490 8.26 -37.30 -3.77
CA ILE A 490 9.69 -37.25 -4.09
C ILE A 490 10.33 -38.55 -3.58
N SER A 491 11.17 -39.20 -4.40
CA SER A 491 11.85 -40.43 -4.00
C SER A 491 12.81 -40.18 -2.82
N ASP A 492 13.23 -41.24 -2.15
CA ASP A 492 14.26 -41.16 -1.10
C ASP A 492 15.59 -40.63 -1.65
N LYS A 493 15.92 -41.00 -2.90
CA LYS A 493 17.12 -40.54 -3.59
C LYS A 493 17.09 -39.03 -3.79
N SER A 494 16.03 -38.51 -4.39
CA SER A 494 15.85 -37.09 -4.63
C SER A 494 15.70 -36.30 -3.32
N SER A 495 14.98 -36.86 -2.34
CA SER A 495 14.83 -36.28 -1.00
C SER A 495 16.18 -36.13 -0.30
N SER A 496 17.08 -37.10 -0.43
CA SER A 496 18.41 -37.03 0.18
C SER A 496 19.24 -35.85 -0.35
N ILE A 497 19.10 -35.50 -1.63
CA ILE A 497 19.81 -34.38 -2.26
C ILE A 497 19.18 -33.05 -1.85
N ILE A 498 17.86 -32.95 -1.84
CA ILE A 498 17.15 -31.75 -1.38
C ILE A 498 17.45 -31.49 0.11
N LEU A 499 17.50 -32.54 0.93
CA LEU A 499 17.86 -32.45 2.35
C LEU A 499 19.27 -31.90 2.55
N LYS A 500 20.24 -32.23 1.70
CA LYS A 500 21.57 -31.62 1.77
C LYS A 500 21.52 -30.10 1.58
N VAL A 501 20.69 -29.61 0.66
CA VAL A 501 20.49 -28.17 0.44
C VAL A 501 19.79 -27.52 1.65
N ILE A 502 18.81 -28.19 2.25
CA ILE A 502 18.11 -27.72 3.46
C ILE A 502 19.06 -27.67 4.67
N ASN A 503 19.84 -28.73 4.90
CA ASN A 503 20.82 -28.77 5.98
C ASN A 503 21.93 -27.72 5.80
N LEU A 504 22.30 -27.43 4.55
CA LEU A 504 23.21 -26.33 4.22
C LEU A 504 22.61 -24.96 4.56
N SER A 505 21.31 -24.73 4.32
CA SER A 505 20.59 -23.53 4.78
C SER A 505 20.68 -23.37 6.31
N LEU A 506 20.46 -24.46 7.06
CA LEU A 506 20.56 -24.45 8.52
C LEU A 506 21.98 -24.14 9.00
N LYS A 507 22.99 -24.76 8.38
CA LYS A 507 24.40 -24.55 8.71
C LYS A 507 24.87 -23.12 8.47
N LEU A 508 24.36 -22.48 7.42
CA LEU A 508 24.75 -21.12 7.03
C LEU A 508 23.87 -20.02 7.65
N GLY A 509 22.69 -20.37 8.19
CA GLY A 509 21.72 -19.38 8.65
C GLY A 509 21.08 -18.58 7.52
N VAL A 510 21.14 -19.06 6.28
CA VAL A 510 20.63 -18.38 5.08
C VAL A 510 19.38 -19.08 4.59
N VAL A 511 18.29 -18.34 4.39
CA VAL A 511 17.01 -18.85 3.86
C VAL A 511 16.83 -18.30 2.44
N PRO A 512 16.42 -19.13 1.47
CA PRO A 512 16.20 -18.69 0.10
C PRO A 512 15.00 -17.74 0.02
N GLU A 513 15.09 -16.72 -0.84
CA GLU A 513 14.05 -15.69 -1.01
C GLU A 513 12.90 -16.10 -1.95
#